data_AF-A0A7X6P4M5-F1
#
_entry.id   AF-A0A7X6P4M5-F1
#
_cell.length_a   1.000
_cell.length_b   1.000
_cell.length_c   1.000
_cell.angle_alpha   90.00
_cell.angle_beta   90.00
_cell.angle_gamma   90.00
#
_symmetry.space_group_name_H-M   'P 1'
#
loop_
_entity.id
_entity.type
_entity.pdbx_description
1 polymer ?
#
loop_
_entity_poly.entity_id
_entity_poly.type
_entity_poly.pdbx_seq_one_letter_code
_entity_poly.pdbx_strand_id
1 'polypeptide(L)' 'MNHDNIVNSIPRVYVEKNKSARTGSDYYQLVIQFSDGYIYKSFLNSDQVRLVELSVKNSLNTQSSNSSSILGASAISNS' A
#
# COMPACT_ATOMS: atom_id res chain seq x y z
N MET A 1 -9.11 -9.16 -27.92
CA MET A 1 -8.38 -9.43 -26.66
C MET A 1 -8.27 -8.11 -25.92
N ASN A 2 -8.87 -7.98 -24.73
CA ASN A 2 -8.82 -6.74 -23.93
C ASN A 2 -7.42 -6.56 -23.36
N HIS A 3 -6.68 -5.56 -23.86
CA HIS A 3 -5.35 -5.17 -23.38
C HIS A 3 -5.42 -4.30 -22.10
N ASP A 4 -6.62 -4.06 -21.55
CA ASP A 4 -6.84 -3.06 -20.49
C ASP A 4 -6.61 -3.58 -19.07
N ASN A 5 -6.29 -4.87 -18.90
CA ASN A 5 -6.01 -5.49 -17.60
C ASN A 5 -4.53 -5.84 -17.43
N ILE A 6 -3.62 -4.98 -17.90
CA ILE A 6 -2.30 -4.88 -17.23
C ILE A 6 -2.58 -4.25 -15.87
N VAL A 7 -3.12 -5.08 -14.97
CA VAL A 7 -3.15 -4.84 -13.55
C VAL A 7 -1.69 -4.77 -13.17
N ASN A 8 -1.18 -3.53 -13.15
CA ASN A 8 0.08 -3.18 -12.50
C ASN A 8 0.13 -3.98 -11.21
N SER A 9 1.08 -4.89 -11.16
CA SER A 9 1.15 -5.89 -10.12
C SER A 9 1.79 -5.22 -8.89
N ILE A 10 1.08 -4.24 -8.32
CA ILE A 10 1.59 -3.40 -7.25
C ILE A 10 1.69 -4.27 -6.01
N PRO A 11 2.90 -4.50 -5.48
CA PRO A 11 3.06 -5.27 -4.26
C PRO A 11 2.32 -4.57 -3.11
N ARG A 12 1.54 -5.34 -2.36
CA ARG A 12 0.84 -4.81 -1.19
C ARG A 12 1.80 -4.80 -0.01
N VAL A 13 2.13 -3.60 0.46
CA VAL A 13 3.02 -3.37 1.59
C VAL A 13 2.19 -2.96 2.80
N TYR A 14 2.29 -3.70 3.89
CA TYR A 14 1.61 -3.37 5.14
C TYR A 14 2.40 -3.86 6.36
N VAL A 15 2.05 -3.33 7.54
CA VAL A 15 2.58 -3.78 8.82
C VAL A 15 1.55 -4.69 9.47
N GLU A 16 1.99 -5.85 9.93
CA GLU A 16 1.15 -6.79 10.67
C GLU A 16 1.65 -6.90 12.11
N LYS A 17 0.74 -6.80 13.08
CA LYS A 17 1.02 -7.03 14.50
C LYS A 17 0.72 -8.48 14.84
N ASN A 18 1.72 -9.21 15.29
CA ASN A 18 1.63 -10.62 15.65
C ASN A 18 2.10 -10.87 17.08
N LYS A 19 1.79 -12.06 17.59
CA LYS A 19 2.20 -12.50 18.92
C LYS A 19 3.15 -13.69 18.81
N SER A 20 4.30 -13.60 19.47
CA SER A 20 5.28 -14.68 19.49
C SER A 20 4.71 -15.90 20.22
N ALA A 21 4.63 -17.04 19.54
CA ALA A 21 4.22 -18.30 20.16
C ALA A 21 5.20 -18.77 21.26
N ARG A 22 6.47 -18.32 21.19
CA ARG A 22 7.53 -18.73 22.12
C ARG A 22 7.62 -17.84 23.35
N THR A 23 7.50 -16.53 23.20
CA THR A 23 7.70 -15.56 24.29
C THR A 23 6.41 -14.87 24.75
N GLY A 24 5.32 -15.02 23.99
CA GLY A 24 4.06 -14.33 24.26
C GLY A 24 4.10 -12.81 24.02
N SER A 25 5.22 -12.26 23.58
CA SER A 25 5.38 -10.83 23.31
C SER A 25 4.82 -10.45 21.94
N ASP A 26 4.23 -9.27 21.86
CA ASP A 26 3.81 -8.68 20.59
C ASP A 26 5.03 -8.26 19.76
N TYR A 27 4.98 -8.46 18.45
CA TYR A 27 5.96 -7.98 17.50
C TYR A 27 5.29 -7.46 16.24
N TYR A 28 5.99 -6.59 15.52
CA TYR A 28 5.55 -6.05 14.24
C TYR A 28 6.39 -6.64 13.13
N GLN A 29 5.74 -6.94 12.00
CA GLN A 29 6.42 -7.38 10.80
C GLN A 29 5.98 -6.57 9.59
N LEU A 30 6.94 -6.27 8.73
CA LEU A 30 6.68 -5.82 7.37
C LEU A 30 6.25 -7.02 6.56
N VAL A 31 5.13 -6.88 5.85
CA VAL A 31 4.66 -7.87 4.88
C VAL A 31 4.62 -7.22 3.51
N ILE A 32 5.35 -7.81 2.56
CA ILE A 32 5.28 -7.44 1.14
C ILE A 32 4.70 -8.62 0.39
N GLN A 33 3.48 -8.47 -0.11
CA GLN A 33 2.81 -9.47 -0.93
C GLN A 33 2.96 -9.11 -2.40
N PHE A 34 3.67 -9.97 -3.12
CA PHE A 34 3.88 -9.86 -4.55
C PHE A 34 2.72 -10.52 -5.32
N SER A 35 2.60 -10.17 -6.59
CA SER A 35 1.52 -10.59 -7.48
C SER A 35 1.58 -12.07 -7.89
N ASP A 36 2.77 -12.67 -7.81
CA ASP A 36 3.02 -14.10 -7.99
C ASP A 36 2.65 -14.94 -6.76
N GLY A 37 2.14 -14.29 -5.70
CA GLY A 37 1.79 -14.94 -4.43
C GLY A 37 2.96 -15.09 -3.47
N TYR A 38 4.17 -14.66 -3.83
CA TYR A 38 5.30 -14.62 -2.92
C TYR A 38 5.06 -13.60 -1.80
N ILE A 39 5.41 -13.99 -0.57
CA ILE A 39 5.26 -13.14 0.62
C ILE A 39 6.61 -12.99 1.29
N TYR A 40 7.16 -11.78 1.25
CA TYR A 40 8.32 -11.42 2.04
C TYR A 40 7.87 -10.91 3.41
N LYS A 41 8.51 -11.41 4.47
CA LYS A 41 8.26 -11.00 5.86
C LYS A 41 9.57 -10.61 6.54
N SER A 42 9.57 -9.47 7.23
CA SER A 42 10.70 -9.02 8.02
C SER A 42 10.23 -8.42 9.34
N PHE A 43 10.91 -8.74 10.45
CA PHE A 43 10.67 -8.08 11.72
C PHE A 43 11.01 -6.60 11.63
N LEU A 44 10.23 -5.79 12.32
CA LEU A 44 10.43 -4.34 12.42
C LEU A 44 10.69 -3.93 13.87
N ASN A 45 11.59 -2.97 14.05
CA ASN A 45 11.71 -2.23 15.30
C ASN A 45 10.72 -1.06 15.34
N SER A 46 10.61 -0.39 16.49
CA SER A 46 9.65 0.71 16.70
C SER A 46 9.80 1.87 15.72
N ASP A 47 11.03 2.23 15.38
CA ASP A 47 11.31 3.35 14.48
C ASP A 47 10.92 3.01 13.04
N GLN A 48 11.20 1.78 12.61
CA GLN A 48 10.81 1.27 11.30
C GLN A 48 9.29 1.17 11.15
N VAL A 49 8.57 0.73 12.20
CA VAL A 49 7.09 0.73 12.18
C VAL A 49 6.56 2.13 11.92
N ARG A 50 7.06 3.14 12.65
CA ARG A 50 6.62 4.53 12.49
C ARG A 50 6.91 5.09 11.09
N LEU A 51 8.06 4.74 10.51
CA LEU A 51 8.41 5.14 9.15
C LEU A 51 7.48 4.51 8.11
N VAL A 52 7.17 3.22 8.23
CA VAL A 52 6.25 2.54 7.31
C VAL A 52 4.85 3.13 7.42
N GLU A 53 4.35 3.36 8.64
CA GLU A 53 3.05 4.01 8.85
C GLU A 53 2.99 5.41 8.24
N LEU A 54 4.07 6.20 8.37
CA LEU A 54 4.17 7.52 7.76
C LEU A 54 4.15 7.45 6.23
N SER A 55 4.91 6.53 5.64
CA SER A 55 4.95 6.30 4.19
C SER A 55 3.59 5.87 3.64
N VAL A 56 2.89 4.97 4.33
CA VAL A 56 1.54 4.53 3.95
C VAL A 56 0.55 5.69 4.00
N LYS A 57 0.56 6.50 5.07
CA LYS A 57 -0.30 7.69 5.19
C LYS A 57 -0.04 8.71 4.06
N ASN A 58 1.24 8.98 3.77
CA ASN A 58 1.60 9.92 2.71
C ASN A 58 1.17 9.41 1.32
N SER A 59 1.33 8.12 1.04
CA SER A 59 0.89 7.51 -0.22
C SER A 59 -0.61 7.66 -0.44
N LEU A 60 -1.43 7.50 0.61
CA LEU A 60 -2.89 7.68 0.52
C LEU A 60 -3.27 9.14 0.24
N ASN A 61 -2.58 10.10 0.87
CA ASN A 61 -2.81 11.51 0.63
C ASN A 61 -2.45 11.93 -0.81
N THR A 62 -1.34 11.44 -1.36
CA THR A 62 -0.95 11.74 -2.74
C THR A 62 -1.94 11.20 -3.77
N GLN A 63 -2.56 10.03 -3.53
CA GLN A 63 -3.63 9.50 -4.39
C GLN A 63 -4.91 10.34 -4.32
N SER A 64 -5.27 10.85 -3.13
CA SER A 64 -6.41 11.76 -2.97
C SER A 64 -6.22 13.06 -3.74
N SER A 65 -5.01 13.62 -3.77
CA SER A 65 -4.69 14.86 -4.50
C SER A 65 -4.69 14.70 -6.02
N ASN A 66 -4.42 13.49 -6.53
CA ASN A 66 -4.45 13.21 -7.97
C ASN A 66 -5.87 12.88 -8.48
N SER A 67 -6.82 12.57 -7.60
CA SER A 67 -8.20 12.25 -7.98
C SER A 67 -9.06 13.51 -8.21
N SER A 68 -8.63 14.67 -7.71
CA SER A 68 -9.35 15.95 -7.83
C SER A 68 -8.98 16.77 -9.07
N SER A 69 -7.97 16.38 -9.84
CA SER A 69 -7.59 17.08 -11.10
C SER A 69 -8.31 16.55 -12.35
N ILE A 70 -9.03 15.42 -12.25
CA ILE A 70 -9.69 14.76 -13.41
C ILE A 70 -11.16 15.22 -13.57
N LEU A 71 -11.76 15.85 -12.56
CA LEU A 71 -13.14 16.37 -12.64
C LEU A 71 -13.25 17.78 -13.25
N GLY A 72 -12.13 18.39 -13.67
CA GLY A 72 -12.10 19.76 -14.22
C GLY A 72 -11.97 19.87 -15.75
N ALA A 73 -11.88 18.77 -16.50
CA ALA A 73 -11.51 18.79 -17.92
C ALA A 73 -12.58 18.23 -18.88
N SER A 74 -13.87 18.34 -18.53
CA SER A 74 -14.97 18.01 -19.46
C SER A 74 -16.14 18.98 -19.28
N ALA A 75 -15.91 20.23 -19.67
CA ALA A 75 -16.96 21.21 -19.96
C ALA A 75 -16.56 22.04 -21.19
N ILE A 76 -16.25 21.37 -22.30
CA ILE A 76 -16.24 21.98 -23.63
C ILE A 76 -16.93 20.98 -24.57
N SER A 77 -17.87 21.48 -25.39
CA SER A 77 -18.64 20.79 -26.45
C SER A 77 -19.88 20.01 -26.00
N ASN A 78 -21.05 20.64 -26.00
CA ASN A 78 -21.97 20.66 -27.16
C ASN A 78 -23.40 21.04 -26.74
N SER A 79 -23.84 22.22 -27.18
CA SER A 79 -25.14 22.47 -27.85
C SER A 79 -25.29 23.98 -28.06
#